data_AF-A0A5C9EZB4-F1
#
_entry.id   AF-A0A5C9EZB4-F1
#
_cell.length_a   1.000
_cell.length_b   1.000
_cell.length_c   1.000
_cell.angle_alpha   90.00
_cell.angle_beta   90.00
_cell.angle_gamma   90.00
#
_symmetry.space_group_name_H-M   'P 1'
#
loop_
_entity.id
_entity.type
_entity.pdbx_description
1 polymer ?
#
loop_
_entity_poly.entity_id
_entity_poly.type
_entity_poly.pdbx_seq_one_letter_code
_entity_poly.pdbx_strand_id
1 'polypeptide(L)'
;MTSIPTSVRDGPYSSNALASKWFLMIYFINIWISILLGVTHMLFYWEITHQNALIRIILLPVQIIVCYFLLLTASLLLSKLGLVLVDLVHKPKEGIFKRDKSDKDFYFWSLRAVIKKWPLWLSGIFPSSVLTNIILRLFGVKTSLRNNVNNANIETEFVELGKNIVVGKGSFIKSCMIFDKFLIIKKVIIEDGVILGPYSFVSPGTVIQENTALNSLAVTKMNSVLKSDSIYFGYFASEFQDLPEEDALEEFYIQMFEQTTNFSSKDTTYQDEKSTETKFIVNSASYISIFIIIYFFSYSIPLFGLYLYFTNLFYPYVVLVNPLLSNILPFTYFLVIFLTPLIFLLFHFLNILIVVLITKLYYEILCRISEPEEGTYHWSNKTKQYIHYFTRSFILRYVKWKVQRSPYPWLITPVFNFIGNCIISPGAIIEDLHLAKEFIEIGENAYLGKILLANQLWDAQLTVKGVKIDKNVVISDGCCIAPGTSIKNNTTILPFSITSKDDMLSPNSYYFGAPIQKITKKELFQLFDLQLDV
;
A
#
# COMPACT_ATOMS: atom_id res chain seq x y z
N MET A 1 11.46 8.59 16.40
CA MET A 1 10.17 8.16 15.83
C MET A 1 10.12 8.57 14.36
N THR A 2 10.19 7.62 13.43
CA THR A 2 9.94 7.89 12.01
C THR A 2 8.43 8.01 11.79
N SER A 3 7.96 9.20 11.43
CA SER A 3 6.55 9.42 11.07
C SER A 3 6.28 8.72 9.73
N ILE A 4 5.39 7.73 9.73
CA ILE A 4 5.00 7.05 8.49
C ILE A 4 4.23 8.07 7.64
N PRO A 5 4.53 8.19 6.34
CA PRO A 5 3.65 8.94 5.46
C PRO A 5 2.28 8.27 5.46
N THR A 6 1.24 9.03 5.82
CA THR A 6 -0.16 8.57 5.90
C THR A 6 -0.72 7.92 4.63
N SER A 7 0.05 7.90 3.53
CA SER A 7 -0.35 7.30 2.25
C SER A 7 -0.26 5.78 2.21
N VAL A 8 0.64 5.11 2.93
CA VAL A 8 0.89 3.65 2.74
C VAL A 8 -0.06 2.79 3.59
N ARG A 9 -0.65 1.74 2.99
CA ARG A 9 -1.42 0.69 3.66
C ARG A 9 -0.48 -0.43 4.12
N ASP A 10 -0.39 -0.56 5.43
CA ASP A 10 0.13 -1.77 6.07
C ASP A 10 -1.01 -2.79 6.27
N GLY A 11 -0.67 -4.08 6.20
CA GLY A 11 -1.63 -5.19 6.27
C GLY A 11 -1.42 -6.20 5.13
N PRO A 12 -2.20 -7.31 5.11
CA PRO A 12 -2.13 -8.23 3.99
C PRO A 12 -2.47 -7.52 2.69
N TYR A 13 -1.71 -7.80 1.65
CA TYR A 13 -1.87 -7.13 0.37
C TYR A 13 -1.74 -8.11 -0.79
N SER A 14 -1.98 -7.59 -1.99
CA SER A 14 -1.74 -8.30 -3.25
C SER A 14 -1.13 -7.34 -4.25
N SER A 15 -0.16 -7.82 -5.03
CA SER A 15 0.56 -7.03 -6.03
C SER A 15 -0.36 -6.36 -7.06
N ASN A 16 0.01 -5.15 -7.49
CA ASN A 16 -0.59 -4.42 -8.61
C ASN A 16 -0.10 -4.91 -9.99
N ALA A 17 0.82 -5.88 -10.03
CA ALA A 17 1.26 -6.50 -11.28
C ALA A 17 0.07 -7.19 -11.98
N LEU A 18 -0.22 -6.73 -13.19
CA LEU A 18 -1.39 -7.15 -13.97
C LEU A 18 -0.95 -7.79 -15.29
N ALA A 19 -1.06 -9.11 -15.39
CA ALA A 19 -0.77 -9.84 -16.64
C ALA A 19 -1.84 -9.60 -17.72
N SER A 20 -3.08 -9.27 -17.33
CA SER A 20 -4.19 -9.01 -18.25
C SER A 20 -5.20 -8.03 -17.67
N LYS A 21 -5.60 -7.03 -18.47
CA LYS A 21 -6.65 -6.06 -18.09
C LYS A 21 -8.02 -6.71 -17.87
N TRP A 22 -8.27 -7.86 -18.49
CA TRP A 22 -9.53 -8.60 -18.33
C TRP A 22 -9.77 -9.09 -16.90
N PHE A 23 -8.73 -9.26 -16.08
CA PHE A 23 -8.88 -9.65 -14.69
C PHE A 23 -9.65 -8.60 -13.87
N LEU A 24 -9.60 -7.32 -14.29
CA LEU A 24 -10.37 -6.26 -13.65
C LEU A 24 -11.88 -6.50 -13.76
N MET A 25 -12.37 -7.24 -14.76
CA MET A 25 -13.78 -7.60 -14.84
C MET A 25 -14.21 -8.46 -13.64
N ILE A 26 -13.39 -9.45 -13.25
CA ILE A 26 -13.65 -10.31 -12.09
C ILE A 26 -13.64 -9.46 -10.81
N TYR A 27 -12.71 -8.51 -10.72
CA TYR A 27 -12.65 -7.55 -9.63
C TYR A 27 -13.93 -6.72 -9.51
N PHE A 28 -14.42 -6.15 -10.61
CA PHE A 28 -15.66 -5.36 -10.63
C PHE A 28 -16.91 -6.19 -10.35
N ILE A 29 -16.97 -7.44 -10.83
CA ILE A 29 -18.07 -8.36 -10.49
C ILE A 29 -18.12 -8.60 -8.98
N ASN A 30 -16.97 -8.83 -8.34
CA ASN A 30 -16.91 -9.02 -6.90
C ASN A 30 -17.42 -7.78 -6.14
N ILE A 31 -16.98 -6.57 -6.53
CA ILE A 31 -17.50 -5.32 -5.95
C ILE A 31 -19.01 -5.21 -6.14
N TRP A 32 -19.49 -5.45 -7.36
CA TRP A 32 -20.90 -5.32 -7.72
C TRP A 32 -21.79 -6.24 -6.89
N ILE A 33 -21.47 -7.54 -6.79
CA ILE A 33 -22.26 -8.51 -5.99
C ILE A 33 -22.22 -8.13 -4.50
N SER A 34 -21.04 -7.72 -4.00
CA SER A 34 -20.90 -7.33 -2.59
C SER A 34 -21.81 -6.14 -2.27
N ILE A 35 -21.79 -5.08 -3.09
CA ILE A 35 -22.62 -3.89 -2.89
C ILE A 35 -24.11 -4.24 -3.00
N LEU A 36 -24.49 -5.12 -3.94
CA LEU A 36 -25.87 -5.56 -4.12
C LEU A 36 -26.45 -6.16 -2.82
N LEU A 37 -25.67 -6.97 -2.10
CA LEU A 37 -26.09 -7.52 -0.81
C LEU A 37 -26.26 -6.42 0.26
N GLY A 38 -25.36 -5.43 0.29
CA GLY A 38 -25.49 -4.26 1.17
C GLY A 38 -26.76 -3.45 0.88
N VAL A 39 -27.08 -3.21 -0.40
CA VAL A 39 -28.31 -2.53 -0.81
C VAL A 39 -29.53 -3.32 -0.36
N THR A 40 -29.54 -4.64 -0.58
CA THR A 40 -30.65 -5.53 -0.19
C THR A 40 -30.88 -5.50 1.32
N HIS A 41 -29.81 -5.52 2.13
CA HIS A 41 -29.91 -5.38 3.59
C HIS A 41 -30.49 -4.04 4.01
N MET A 42 -30.06 -2.93 3.39
CA MET A 42 -30.60 -1.61 3.70
C MET A 42 -32.09 -1.47 3.33
N LEU A 43 -32.54 -2.15 2.28
CA LEU A 43 -33.97 -2.22 1.94
C LEU A 43 -34.75 -2.99 2.99
N PHE A 44 -34.25 -4.15 3.43
CA PHE A 44 -34.88 -4.92 4.51
C PHE A 44 -34.98 -4.12 5.82
N TYR A 45 -33.92 -3.39 6.16
CA TYR A 45 -33.92 -2.47 7.30
C TYR A 45 -34.96 -1.36 7.17
N TRP A 46 -35.06 -0.76 5.98
CA TRP A 46 -36.05 0.29 5.70
C TRP A 46 -37.48 -0.21 5.92
N GLU A 47 -37.79 -1.41 5.44
CA GLU A 47 -39.11 -2.03 5.58
C GLU A 47 -39.47 -2.32 7.04
N ILE A 48 -38.57 -2.95 7.80
CA ILE A 48 -38.82 -3.28 9.22
C ILE A 48 -39.05 -2.02 10.05
N THR A 49 -38.32 -0.94 9.74
CA THR A 49 -38.41 0.33 10.49
C THR A 49 -39.37 1.34 9.84
N HIS A 50 -40.24 0.89 8.91
CA HIS A 50 -41.13 1.79 8.20
C HIS A 50 -42.08 2.56 9.14
N GLN A 51 -42.55 1.89 10.21
CA GLN A 51 -43.55 2.43 11.14
C GLN A 51 -43.01 3.47 12.14
N ASN A 52 -41.70 3.49 12.41
CA ASN A 52 -41.13 4.36 13.45
C ASN A 52 -39.82 5.02 12.99
N ALA A 53 -39.90 6.30 12.65
CA ALA A 53 -38.77 7.10 12.19
C ALA A 53 -37.68 7.27 13.26
N LEU A 54 -38.04 7.32 14.56
CA LEU A 54 -37.08 7.45 15.64
C LEU A 54 -36.19 6.20 15.73
N ILE A 55 -36.79 5.01 15.70
CA ILE A 55 -36.06 3.73 15.68
C ILE A 55 -35.14 3.67 14.45
N ARG A 56 -35.64 4.11 13.29
CA ARG A 56 -34.85 4.15 12.05
C ARG A 56 -33.63 5.06 12.14
N ILE A 57 -33.71 6.19 12.81
CA ILE A 57 -32.56 7.10 12.95
C ILE A 57 -31.57 6.55 13.98
N ILE A 58 -32.07 6.05 15.12
CA ILE A 58 -31.23 5.53 16.21
C ILE A 58 -30.46 4.28 15.80
N LEU A 59 -31.07 3.37 15.03
CA LEU A 59 -30.41 2.12 14.61
C LEU A 59 -29.55 2.27 13.36
N LEU A 60 -29.66 3.37 12.60
CA LEU A 60 -28.92 3.55 11.34
C LEU A 60 -27.40 3.36 11.48
N PRO A 61 -26.71 3.91 12.51
CA PRO A 61 -25.27 3.69 12.68
C PRO A 61 -24.91 2.21 12.84
N VAL A 62 -25.71 1.46 13.59
CA VAL A 62 -25.52 0.01 13.78
C VAL A 62 -25.69 -0.72 12.45
N GLN A 63 -26.69 -0.33 11.65
CA GLN A 63 -26.92 -0.94 10.34
C GLN A 63 -25.82 -0.65 9.33
N ILE A 64 -25.21 0.54 9.38
CA ILE A 64 -24.03 0.85 8.55
C ILE A 64 -22.88 -0.10 8.87
N ILE A 65 -22.65 -0.39 10.15
CA ILE A 65 -21.63 -1.37 10.59
C ILE A 65 -21.99 -2.78 10.10
N VAL A 66 -23.25 -3.20 10.25
CA VAL A 66 -23.73 -4.50 9.74
C VAL A 66 -23.54 -4.61 8.23
N CYS A 67 -23.92 -3.57 7.47
CA CYS A 67 -23.71 -3.49 6.03
C CYS A 67 -22.23 -3.61 5.64
N TYR A 68 -21.32 -2.97 6.39
CA TYR A 68 -19.89 -3.10 6.15
C TYR A 68 -19.42 -4.56 6.32
N PHE A 69 -19.81 -5.23 7.41
CA PHE A 69 -19.43 -6.63 7.62
C PHE A 69 -20.10 -7.59 6.64
N LEU A 70 -21.33 -7.30 6.20
CA LEU A 70 -22.00 -8.04 5.14
C LEU A 70 -21.25 -7.91 3.81
N LEU A 71 -20.89 -6.68 3.44
CA LEU A 71 -20.10 -6.37 2.25
C LEU A 71 -18.75 -7.12 2.28
N LEU A 72 -18.04 -7.06 3.41
CA LEU A 72 -16.77 -7.74 3.61
C LEU A 72 -16.93 -9.26 3.50
N THR A 73 -17.91 -9.84 4.18
CA THR A 73 -18.16 -11.30 4.16
C THR A 73 -18.51 -11.78 2.76
N ALA A 74 -19.41 -11.08 2.06
CA ALA A 74 -19.74 -11.36 0.67
C ALA A 74 -18.50 -11.34 -0.24
N SER A 75 -17.69 -10.29 -0.12
CA SER A 75 -16.47 -10.15 -0.92
C SER A 75 -15.47 -11.27 -0.68
N LEU A 76 -15.32 -11.70 0.58
CA LEU A 76 -14.43 -12.79 0.97
C LEU A 76 -14.92 -14.13 0.42
N LEU A 77 -16.21 -14.43 0.50
CA LEU A 77 -16.79 -15.66 -0.04
C LEU A 77 -16.65 -15.74 -1.55
N LEU A 78 -16.92 -14.64 -2.26
CA LEU A 78 -16.75 -14.55 -3.71
C LEU A 78 -15.28 -14.69 -4.12
N SER A 79 -14.36 -14.04 -3.40
CA SER A 79 -12.94 -14.21 -3.66
C SER A 79 -12.49 -15.64 -3.38
N LYS A 80 -12.96 -16.28 -2.31
CA LYS A 80 -12.64 -17.68 -2.01
C LYS A 80 -13.15 -18.61 -3.11
N LEU A 81 -14.39 -18.42 -3.56
CA LEU A 81 -14.93 -19.17 -4.69
C LEU A 81 -14.08 -18.96 -5.96
N GLY A 82 -13.74 -17.71 -6.27
CA GLY A 82 -12.87 -17.38 -7.40
C GLY A 82 -11.50 -18.05 -7.33
N LEU A 83 -10.87 -18.08 -6.15
CA LEU A 83 -9.60 -18.78 -5.93
C LEU A 83 -9.77 -20.29 -6.13
N VAL A 84 -10.81 -20.91 -5.58
CA VAL A 84 -11.10 -22.34 -5.79
C VAL A 84 -11.27 -22.66 -7.28
N LEU A 85 -12.02 -21.84 -8.02
CA LEU A 85 -12.21 -22.01 -9.46
C LEU A 85 -10.90 -21.88 -10.24
N VAL A 86 -10.03 -20.94 -9.85
CA VAL A 86 -8.71 -20.79 -10.47
C VAL A 86 -7.81 -21.98 -10.14
N ASP A 87 -7.84 -22.48 -8.90
CA ASP A 87 -7.02 -23.62 -8.47
C ASP A 87 -7.43 -24.95 -9.15
N LEU A 88 -8.69 -25.06 -9.59
CA LEU A 88 -9.16 -26.17 -10.44
C LEU A 88 -8.51 -26.14 -11.83
N VAL A 89 -8.18 -24.96 -12.34
CA VAL A 89 -7.56 -24.78 -13.66
C VAL A 89 -6.03 -24.84 -13.57
N HIS A 90 -5.44 -24.10 -12.62
CA HIS A 90 -4.00 -24.00 -12.46
C HIS A 90 -3.62 -23.75 -11.00
N LYS A 91 -3.18 -24.81 -10.33
CA LYS A 91 -2.76 -24.75 -8.93
C LYS A 91 -1.51 -23.86 -8.76
N PRO A 92 -1.44 -23.07 -7.69
CA PRO A 92 -0.23 -22.32 -7.37
C PRO A 92 0.91 -23.31 -7.07
N LYS A 93 2.12 -23.03 -7.59
CA LYS A 93 3.34 -23.77 -7.26
C LYS A 93 4.50 -22.82 -6.96
N GLU A 94 5.46 -23.32 -6.19
CA GLU A 94 6.74 -22.64 -5.97
C GLU A 94 7.61 -22.75 -7.21
N GLY A 95 8.49 -21.78 -7.42
CA GLY A 95 9.40 -21.76 -8.55
C GLY A 95 9.83 -20.36 -8.98
N ILE A 96 10.54 -20.33 -10.10
CA ILE A 96 10.96 -19.10 -10.78
C ILE A 96 10.22 -19.06 -12.11
N PHE A 97 9.48 -18.00 -12.34
CA PHE A 97 8.61 -17.83 -13.50
C PHE A 97 9.02 -16.58 -14.26
N LYS A 98 8.87 -16.58 -15.57
CA LYS A 98 9.10 -15.35 -16.35
C LYS A 98 7.99 -14.36 -16.06
N ARG A 99 8.34 -13.09 -15.86
CA ARG A 99 7.41 -11.97 -15.70
C ARG A 99 6.83 -11.57 -17.06
N ASP A 100 6.17 -12.52 -17.71
CA ASP A 100 5.58 -12.36 -19.03
C ASP A 100 4.20 -13.02 -19.07
N LYS A 101 3.28 -12.46 -19.85
CA LYS A 101 1.91 -12.98 -19.97
C LYS A 101 1.85 -14.40 -20.54
N SER A 102 2.85 -14.81 -21.32
CA SER A 102 2.96 -16.17 -21.87
C SER A 102 3.30 -17.22 -20.80
N ASP A 103 3.92 -16.82 -19.69
CA ASP A 103 4.18 -17.70 -18.58
C ASP A 103 2.89 -17.91 -17.77
N LYS A 104 2.40 -19.16 -17.79
CA LYS A 104 1.14 -19.53 -17.14
C LYS A 104 1.17 -19.26 -15.64
N ASP A 105 2.30 -19.48 -14.99
CA ASP A 105 2.40 -19.33 -13.55
C ASP A 105 2.33 -17.85 -13.13
N PHE A 106 3.03 -16.98 -13.87
CA PHE A 106 2.89 -15.53 -13.69
C PHE A 106 1.47 -15.05 -13.99
N TYR A 107 0.85 -15.55 -15.07
CA TYR A 107 -0.50 -15.19 -15.47
C TYR A 107 -1.53 -15.52 -14.38
N PHE A 108 -1.51 -16.76 -13.85
CA PHE A 108 -2.45 -17.20 -12.83
C PHE A 108 -2.13 -16.63 -11.44
N TRP A 109 -0.86 -16.36 -11.11
CA TRP A 109 -0.50 -15.61 -9.91
C TRP A 109 -1.09 -14.19 -9.94
N SER A 110 -0.97 -13.49 -11.06
CA SER A 110 -1.56 -12.16 -11.23
C SER A 110 -3.09 -12.20 -11.14
N LEU A 111 -3.74 -13.22 -11.69
CA LEU A 111 -5.19 -13.42 -11.55
C LEU A 111 -5.61 -13.60 -10.08
N ARG A 112 -4.92 -14.48 -9.33
CA ARG A 112 -5.20 -14.70 -7.90
C ARG A 112 -4.98 -13.44 -7.09
N ALA A 113 -3.95 -12.64 -7.41
CA ALA A 113 -3.73 -11.33 -6.79
C ALA A 113 -4.95 -10.42 -7.00
N VAL A 114 -5.46 -10.29 -8.23
CA VAL A 114 -6.64 -9.47 -8.54
C VAL A 114 -7.91 -9.94 -7.81
N ILE A 115 -8.15 -11.25 -7.74
CA ILE A 115 -9.31 -11.82 -7.03
C ILE A 115 -9.34 -11.40 -5.55
N LYS A 116 -8.17 -11.30 -4.91
CA LYS A 116 -8.03 -10.96 -3.48
C LYS A 116 -8.09 -9.45 -3.19
N LYS A 117 -7.88 -8.58 -4.19
CA LYS A 117 -7.75 -7.12 -3.96
C LYS A 117 -8.93 -6.48 -3.23
N TRP A 118 -10.16 -6.85 -3.56
CA TRP A 118 -11.36 -6.15 -3.05
C TRP A 118 -11.61 -6.43 -1.56
N PRO A 119 -11.68 -7.69 -1.11
CA PRO A 119 -11.80 -7.97 0.32
C PRO A 119 -10.61 -7.45 1.13
N LEU A 120 -9.38 -7.52 0.60
CA LEU A 120 -8.19 -6.95 1.26
C LEU A 120 -8.28 -5.43 1.40
N TRP A 121 -8.82 -4.76 0.39
CA TRP A 121 -9.05 -3.33 0.44
C TRP A 121 -10.10 -2.96 1.49
N LEU A 122 -11.20 -3.71 1.56
CA LEU A 122 -12.29 -3.52 2.53
C LEU A 122 -11.83 -3.77 3.97
N SER A 123 -11.06 -4.83 4.20
CA SER A 123 -10.56 -5.16 5.53
C SER A 123 -9.62 -4.10 6.09
N GLY A 124 -8.89 -3.40 5.22
CA GLY A 124 -8.02 -2.28 5.61
C GLY A 124 -8.76 -1.06 6.18
N ILE A 125 -10.10 -1.01 6.09
CA ILE A 125 -10.91 0.04 6.73
C ILE A 125 -11.01 -0.21 8.24
N PHE A 126 -11.00 -1.47 8.68
CA PHE A 126 -11.10 -1.86 10.09
C PHE A 126 -9.84 -2.61 10.54
N PRO A 127 -8.82 -1.92 11.08
CA PRO A 127 -7.55 -2.54 11.46
C PRO A 127 -7.74 -3.43 12.70
N SER A 128 -7.76 -4.74 12.50
CA SER A 128 -7.89 -5.74 13.58
C SER A 128 -7.04 -6.96 13.28
N SER A 129 -6.18 -7.36 14.23
CA SER A 129 -5.34 -8.56 14.09
C SER A 129 -6.20 -9.84 13.94
N VAL A 130 -7.33 -9.91 14.65
CA VAL A 130 -8.25 -11.04 14.54
C VAL A 130 -8.83 -11.14 13.14
N LEU A 131 -9.29 -10.00 12.59
CA LEU A 131 -9.83 -9.95 11.23
C LEU A 131 -8.75 -10.30 10.19
N THR A 132 -7.54 -9.77 10.34
CA THR A 132 -6.39 -10.09 9.49
C THR A 132 -6.11 -11.59 9.48
N ASN A 133 -6.06 -12.25 10.65
CA ASN A 133 -5.84 -13.70 10.73
C ASN A 133 -6.99 -14.50 10.09
N ILE A 134 -8.25 -14.08 10.25
CA ILE A 134 -9.39 -14.73 9.58
C ILE A 134 -9.23 -14.67 8.05
N ILE A 135 -8.87 -13.50 7.52
CA ILE A 135 -8.69 -13.29 6.08
C ILE A 135 -7.53 -14.11 5.53
N LEU A 136 -6.40 -14.13 6.23
CA LEU A 136 -5.25 -14.97 5.89
C LEU A 136 -5.67 -16.46 5.81
N ARG A 137 -6.39 -16.96 6.82
CA ARG A 137 -6.93 -18.33 6.82
C ARG A 137 -7.85 -18.60 5.62
N LEU A 138 -8.75 -17.68 5.31
CA LEU A 138 -9.66 -17.81 4.17
C LEU A 138 -8.89 -17.94 2.86
N PHE A 139 -7.81 -17.18 2.69
CA PHE A 139 -6.92 -17.28 1.52
C PHE A 139 -5.92 -18.44 1.56
N GLY A 140 -5.97 -19.30 2.57
CA GLY A 140 -5.20 -20.55 2.63
C GLY A 140 -3.89 -20.46 3.41
N VAL A 141 -3.60 -19.32 4.06
CA VAL A 141 -2.46 -19.19 4.98
C VAL A 141 -2.78 -19.90 6.29
N LYS A 142 -1.90 -20.80 6.74
CA LYS A 142 -2.00 -21.38 8.09
C LYS A 142 -1.59 -20.29 9.09
N THR A 143 -2.45 -19.95 10.04
CA THR A 143 -2.17 -18.97 11.09
C THR A 143 -3.06 -19.21 12.32
N SER A 144 -2.72 -18.62 13.47
CA SER A 144 -3.53 -18.60 14.69
C SER A 144 -4.28 -17.28 14.87
N LEU A 145 -5.51 -17.31 15.41
CA LEU A 145 -6.23 -16.07 15.79
C LEU A 145 -5.53 -15.30 16.93
N ARG A 146 -4.64 -15.96 17.67
CA ARG A 146 -3.85 -15.36 18.76
C ARG A 146 -2.65 -14.56 18.25
N ASN A 147 -2.28 -14.69 16.97
CA ASN A 147 -1.12 -13.98 16.44
C ASN A 147 -1.38 -12.48 16.35
N ASN A 148 -0.36 -11.68 16.67
CA ASN A 148 -0.39 -10.24 16.48
C ASN A 148 0.32 -9.90 15.17
N VAL A 149 -0.45 -9.73 14.10
CA VAL A 149 0.04 -9.50 12.73
C VAL A 149 -0.48 -8.21 12.12
N ASN A 150 -0.98 -7.30 12.97
CA ASN A 150 -1.59 -6.07 12.50
C ASN A 150 -0.52 -5.11 11.94
N ASN A 151 -0.85 -4.41 10.84
CA ASN A 151 0.07 -3.48 10.16
C ASN A 151 1.40 -4.10 9.69
N ALA A 152 1.41 -5.40 9.37
CA ALA A 152 2.51 -6.04 8.66
C ALA A 152 2.12 -6.30 7.20
N ASN A 153 3.09 -6.18 6.30
CA ASN A 153 2.95 -6.43 4.88
C ASN A 153 3.11 -7.92 4.59
N ILE A 154 2.01 -8.67 4.68
CA ILE A 154 2.00 -10.15 4.60
C ILE A 154 1.42 -10.61 3.26
N GLU A 155 2.15 -11.49 2.56
CA GLU A 155 1.63 -12.18 1.39
C GLU A 155 0.54 -13.20 1.76
N THR A 156 -0.45 -13.32 0.89
CA THR A 156 -1.67 -14.12 1.14
C THR A 156 -1.62 -15.53 0.58
N GLU A 157 -0.47 -15.95 0.04
CA GLU A 157 -0.20 -17.28 -0.51
C GLU A 157 1.21 -17.71 -0.09
N PHE A 158 1.46 -19.02 0.04
CA PHE A 158 2.78 -19.57 0.38
C PHE A 158 3.39 -19.02 1.69
N VAL A 159 2.56 -18.72 2.68
CA VAL A 159 2.98 -18.32 4.03
C VAL A 159 2.34 -19.28 5.03
N GLU A 160 3.12 -19.71 6.01
CA GLU A 160 2.64 -20.43 7.19
C GLU A 160 3.13 -19.71 8.45
N LEU A 161 2.20 -19.47 9.36
CA LEU A 161 2.40 -18.83 10.65
C LEU A 161 1.95 -19.82 11.73
N GLY A 162 2.81 -20.09 12.69
CA GLY A 162 2.53 -20.81 13.92
C GLY A 162 1.59 -20.05 14.86
N LYS A 163 1.75 -20.25 16.17
CA LYS A 163 0.96 -19.66 17.25
C LYS A 163 1.79 -18.66 18.04
N ASN A 164 1.11 -17.68 18.63
CA ASN A 164 1.70 -16.66 19.49
C ASN A 164 2.81 -15.84 18.81
N ILE A 165 2.73 -15.69 17.49
CA ILE A 165 3.66 -14.87 16.72
C ILE A 165 3.35 -13.39 16.94
N VAL A 166 4.39 -12.59 17.08
CA VAL A 166 4.31 -11.13 17.14
C VAL A 166 5.05 -10.54 15.95
N VAL A 167 4.37 -9.75 15.13
CA VAL A 167 4.94 -9.08 13.96
C VAL A 167 4.91 -7.58 14.17
N GLY A 168 6.09 -6.98 14.17
CA GLY A 168 6.29 -5.55 14.27
C GLY A 168 5.71 -4.80 13.07
N LYS A 169 5.34 -3.54 13.32
CA LYS A 169 4.76 -2.67 12.30
C LYS A 169 5.70 -2.47 11.11
N GLY A 170 5.14 -2.46 9.90
CA GLY A 170 5.87 -2.17 8.66
C GLY A 170 6.78 -3.31 8.21
N SER A 171 6.80 -4.44 8.91
CA SER A 171 7.57 -5.62 8.52
C SER A 171 6.97 -6.28 7.28
N PHE A 172 7.81 -6.93 6.49
CA PHE A 172 7.45 -7.58 5.24
C PHE A 172 7.62 -9.09 5.40
N ILE A 173 6.55 -9.85 5.17
CA ILE A 173 6.58 -11.32 5.10
C ILE A 173 6.26 -11.71 3.66
N LYS A 174 7.31 -11.98 2.89
CA LYS A 174 7.24 -12.07 1.42
C LYS A 174 7.52 -13.50 0.97
N SER A 175 6.50 -14.18 0.47
CA SER A 175 6.64 -15.46 -0.22
C SER A 175 6.86 -15.33 -1.73
N CYS A 176 6.68 -14.13 -2.28
CA CYS A 176 7.01 -13.83 -3.67
C CYS A 176 7.81 -12.54 -3.81
N MET A 177 8.66 -12.49 -4.84
CA MET A 177 9.46 -11.33 -5.18
C MET A 177 9.56 -11.20 -6.69
N ILE A 178 9.35 -9.99 -7.22
CA ILE A 178 9.71 -9.67 -8.59
C ILE A 178 11.18 -9.28 -8.59
N PHE A 179 11.95 -9.99 -9.40
CA PHE A 179 13.38 -9.84 -9.52
C PHE A 179 13.75 -9.88 -11.01
N ASP A 180 14.29 -8.77 -11.53
CA ASP A 180 14.62 -8.64 -12.96
C ASP A 180 13.40 -9.01 -13.86
N LYS A 181 13.60 -9.91 -14.82
CA LYS A 181 12.57 -10.49 -15.70
C LYS A 181 11.78 -11.65 -15.08
N PHE A 182 11.94 -11.92 -13.79
CA PHE A 182 11.38 -13.09 -13.12
C PHE A 182 10.44 -12.74 -11.95
N LEU A 183 9.50 -13.65 -11.71
CA LEU A 183 8.72 -13.77 -10.49
C LEU A 183 9.24 -15.00 -9.74
N ILE A 184 9.75 -14.79 -8.53
CA ILE A 184 10.18 -15.86 -7.63
C ILE A 184 9.05 -16.11 -6.64
N ILE A 185 8.65 -17.37 -6.46
CA ILE A 185 7.69 -17.81 -5.45
C ILE A 185 8.33 -18.92 -4.62
N LYS A 186 8.47 -18.69 -3.33
CA LYS A 186 9.01 -19.64 -2.35
C LYS A 186 8.28 -19.52 -1.03
N LYS A 187 7.92 -20.67 -0.44
CA LYS A 187 7.15 -20.71 0.79
C LYS A 187 7.94 -20.16 1.97
N VAL A 188 7.28 -19.36 2.79
CA VAL A 188 7.82 -18.86 4.07
C VAL A 188 7.13 -19.59 5.21
N ILE A 189 7.92 -20.08 6.17
CA ILE A 189 7.44 -20.79 7.36
C ILE A 189 7.94 -20.04 8.58
N ILE A 190 7.02 -19.65 9.46
CA ILE A 190 7.32 -19.00 10.73
C ILE A 190 6.64 -19.83 11.81
N GLU A 191 7.44 -20.42 12.71
CA GLU A 191 6.97 -21.34 13.74
C GLU A 191 6.43 -20.61 14.98
N ASP A 192 6.10 -21.37 16.02
CA ASP A 192 5.45 -20.86 17.23
C ASP A 192 6.38 -19.90 18.02
N GLY A 193 5.80 -18.87 18.64
CA GLY A 193 6.55 -17.95 19.53
C GLY A 193 7.51 -16.97 18.84
N VAL A 194 7.59 -16.94 17.51
CA VAL A 194 8.48 -16.03 16.79
C VAL A 194 8.12 -14.55 16.98
N ILE A 195 9.13 -13.72 17.14
CA ILE A 195 9.02 -12.26 17.22
C ILE A 195 9.75 -11.62 16.04
N LEU A 196 9.01 -10.88 15.21
CA LEU A 196 9.60 -10.06 14.15
C LEU A 196 9.58 -8.60 14.58
N GLY A 197 10.75 -7.99 14.70
CA GLY A 197 10.91 -6.56 14.98
C GLY A 197 10.33 -5.69 13.86
N PRO A 198 9.93 -4.43 14.15
CA PRO A 198 9.42 -3.49 13.16
C PRO A 198 10.33 -3.32 11.94
N TYR A 199 9.71 -3.19 10.77
CA TYR A 199 10.40 -3.04 9.49
C TYR A 199 11.42 -4.15 9.17
N SER A 200 11.27 -5.33 9.74
CA SER A 200 12.05 -6.51 9.30
C SER A 200 11.55 -7.01 7.94
N PHE A 201 12.42 -7.67 7.17
CA PHE A 201 12.08 -8.27 5.88
C PHE A 201 12.37 -9.76 5.89
N VAL A 202 11.32 -10.56 5.84
CA VAL A 202 11.39 -12.01 5.68
C VAL A 202 11.30 -12.32 4.19
N SER A 203 12.44 -12.71 3.63
CA SER A 203 12.61 -13.06 2.21
C SER A 203 11.93 -14.38 1.84
N PRO A 204 11.58 -14.57 0.55
CA PRO A 204 11.01 -15.83 0.06
C PRO A 204 11.89 -17.05 0.41
N GLY A 205 11.24 -18.15 0.81
CA GLY A 205 11.93 -19.39 1.19
C GLY A 205 12.43 -19.44 2.62
N THR A 206 12.31 -18.35 3.39
CA THR A 206 12.80 -18.32 4.77
C THR A 206 11.99 -19.24 5.69
N VAL A 207 12.69 -19.99 6.54
CA VAL A 207 12.13 -20.74 7.67
C VAL A 207 12.65 -20.10 8.96
N ILE A 208 11.75 -19.64 9.83
CA ILE A 208 12.07 -19.10 11.15
C ILE A 208 11.52 -20.06 12.19
N GLN A 209 12.41 -20.69 12.95
CA GLN A 209 12.03 -21.73 13.91
C GLN A 209 11.44 -21.14 15.21
N GLU A 210 10.99 -22.04 16.09
CA GLU A 210 10.30 -21.66 17.32
C GLU A 210 11.10 -20.70 18.22
N ASN A 211 10.39 -19.75 18.86
CA ASN A 211 10.94 -18.77 19.81
C ASN A 211 12.10 -17.90 19.28
N THR A 212 12.33 -17.86 17.97
CA THR A 212 13.36 -17.01 17.37
C THR A 212 12.88 -15.55 17.29
N ALA A 213 13.80 -14.61 17.51
CA ALA A 213 13.55 -13.19 17.27
C ALA A 213 14.36 -12.66 16.08
N LEU A 214 13.70 -11.96 15.16
CA LEU A 214 14.34 -11.20 14.09
C LEU A 214 14.27 -9.72 14.45
N ASN A 215 15.40 -9.05 14.68
CA ASN A 215 15.37 -7.68 15.16
C ASN A 215 14.83 -6.68 14.09
N SER A 216 14.50 -5.48 14.55
CA SER A 216 14.05 -4.36 13.73
C SER A 216 15.00 -4.09 12.57
N LEU A 217 14.46 -3.79 11.39
CA LEU A 217 15.22 -3.55 10.15
C LEU A 217 16.09 -4.73 9.65
N ALA A 218 16.04 -5.89 10.31
CA ALA A 218 16.80 -7.04 9.86
C ALA A 218 16.18 -7.67 8.61
N VAL A 219 17.03 -8.14 7.70
CA VAL A 219 16.63 -8.69 6.38
C VAL A 219 17.15 -10.10 6.27
N THR A 220 16.28 -11.10 6.09
CA THR A 220 16.71 -12.49 5.93
C THR A 220 17.24 -12.74 4.51
N LYS A 221 18.16 -13.70 4.36
CA LYS A 221 18.54 -14.20 3.03
C LYS A 221 17.41 -15.07 2.47
N MET A 222 17.29 -15.19 1.15
CA MET A 222 16.37 -16.18 0.58
C MET A 222 16.78 -17.59 1.01
N ASN A 223 15.78 -18.47 1.16
CA ASN A 223 15.97 -19.86 1.59
C ASN A 223 16.76 -20.03 2.90
N SER A 224 16.84 -18.98 3.74
CA SER A 224 17.55 -19.08 5.02
C SER A 224 16.73 -19.79 6.08
N VAL A 225 17.43 -20.47 6.99
CA VAL A 225 16.84 -21.08 8.18
C VAL A 225 17.39 -20.34 9.39
N LEU A 226 16.50 -19.70 10.15
CA LEU A 226 16.82 -19.05 11.41
C LEU A 226 16.50 -20.02 12.54
N LYS A 227 17.49 -20.30 13.39
CA LYS A 227 17.44 -21.35 14.40
C LYS A 227 16.57 -20.99 15.60
N SER A 228 15.99 -22.02 16.22
CA SER A 228 15.19 -21.89 17.45
C SER A 228 15.95 -21.19 18.57
N ASP A 229 15.21 -20.45 19.39
CA ASP A 229 15.74 -19.80 20.61
C ASP A 229 16.91 -18.82 20.37
N SER A 230 17.04 -18.32 19.14
CA SER A 230 18.10 -17.39 18.74
C SER A 230 17.57 -16.01 18.39
N ILE A 231 18.43 -14.99 18.46
CA ILE A 231 18.12 -13.64 17.99
C ILE A 231 18.98 -13.30 16.77
N TYR A 232 18.35 -12.76 15.73
CA TYR A 232 19.00 -12.41 14.47
C TYR A 232 18.99 -10.90 14.22
N PHE A 233 20.12 -10.36 13.74
CA PHE A 233 20.31 -8.93 13.50
C PHE A 233 20.94 -8.66 12.13
N GLY A 234 20.70 -7.46 11.63
CA GLY A 234 21.47 -6.88 10.54
C GLY A 234 20.92 -7.14 9.14
N TYR A 235 21.70 -6.66 8.19
CA TYR A 235 21.37 -6.61 6.77
C TYR A 235 21.98 -7.84 6.09
N PHE A 236 21.14 -8.85 5.83
CA PHE A 236 21.48 -10.28 5.90
C PHE A 236 21.65 -10.75 7.33
N ALA A 237 20.52 -11.06 7.93
CA ALA A 237 20.38 -11.41 9.32
C ALA A 237 21.30 -12.57 9.69
N SER A 238 22.20 -12.34 10.64
CA SER A 238 23.07 -13.34 11.25
C SER A 238 22.67 -13.55 12.71
N GLU A 239 22.90 -14.77 13.19
CA GLU A 239 22.66 -15.14 14.58
C GLU A 239 23.55 -14.31 15.50
N PHE A 240 22.97 -13.78 16.57
CA PHE A 240 23.68 -13.10 17.64
C PHE A 240 24.19 -14.17 18.61
N GLN A 241 25.51 -14.32 18.71
CA GLN A 241 26.13 -15.44 19.42
C GLN A 241 26.21 -15.24 20.94
N ASP A 242 26.23 -13.99 21.41
CA ASP A 242 26.38 -13.68 22.84
C ASP A 242 25.10 -13.04 23.35
N LEU A 243 24.07 -13.82 23.69
CA LEU A 243 23.05 -13.31 24.61
C LEU A 243 23.77 -13.05 25.94
N PRO A 244 23.90 -11.79 26.39
CA PRO A 244 24.41 -11.55 27.74
C PRO A 244 23.52 -12.28 28.76
N GLU A 245 24.07 -12.68 29.91
CA GLU A 245 23.26 -13.11 31.05
C GLU A 245 22.13 -12.10 31.30
N GLU A 246 20.98 -12.54 31.83
CA GLU A 246 19.76 -11.72 31.94
C GLU A 246 20.02 -10.35 32.61
N ASP A 247 20.91 -10.34 33.60
CA ASP A 247 21.41 -9.14 34.30
C ASP A 247 22.26 -8.23 33.39
N ALA A 248 23.08 -8.80 32.51
CA ALA A 248 23.91 -8.09 31.55
C ALA A 248 23.11 -7.56 30.35
N LEU A 249 21.96 -8.18 30.00
CA LEU A 249 21.00 -7.62 29.05
C LEU A 249 20.31 -6.40 29.62
N GLU A 250 19.88 -6.46 30.88
CA GLU A 250 19.30 -5.32 31.58
C GLU A 250 20.31 -4.17 31.70
N GLU A 251 21.57 -4.46 32.09
CA GLU A 251 22.65 -3.47 32.08
C GLU A 251 22.97 -2.95 30.67
N PHE A 252 22.97 -3.78 29.62
CA PHE A 252 23.18 -3.34 28.25
C PHE A 252 22.05 -2.43 27.77
N TYR A 253 20.78 -2.78 28.05
CA TYR A 253 19.64 -1.92 27.74
C TYR A 253 19.68 -0.61 28.53
N ILE A 254 20.04 -0.65 29.82
CA ILE A 254 20.25 0.54 30.65
C ILE A 254 21.39 1.38 30.07
N GLN A 255 22.53 0.79 29.70
CA GLN A 255 23.65 1.50 29.08
C GLN A 255 23.30 2.07 27.71
N MET A 256 22.55 1.36 26.88
CA MET A 256 22.09 1.87 25.59
C MET A 256 21.11 3.03 25.79
N PHE A 257 20.20 2.90 26.77
CA PHE A 257 19.25 3.94 27.15
C PHE A 257 19.98 5.17 27.71
N GLU A 258 20.95 4.96 28.60
CA GLU A 258 21.84 5.97 29.16
C GLU A 258 22.75 6.60 28.12
N GLN A 259 23.21 5.87 27.11
CA GLN A 259 23.95 6.44 25.99
C GLN A 259 23.03 7.29 25.11
N THR A 260 21.78 6.87 24.85
CA THR A 260 20.82 7.73 24.15
C THR A 260 20.41 8.97 24.96
N THR A 261 20.28 8.87 26.29
CA THR A 261 20.01 10.04 27.14
C THR A 261 21.25 10.91 27.32
N ASN A 262 22.46 10.32 27.33
CA ASN A 262 23.72 11.07 27.36
C ASN A 262 24.10 11.68 26.02
N PHE A 263 23.67 11.11 24.89
CA PHE A 263 23.72 11.77 23.58
C PHE A 263 22.76 12.96 23.55
N SER A 264 21.64 12.87 24.28
CA SER A 264 20.73 13.99 24.50
C SER A 264 21.23 15.00 25.54
N SER A 265 22.26 14.69 26.35
CA SER A 265 22.76 15.57 27.42
C SER A 265 24.17 16.13 27.17
N LYS A 266 24.99 15.50 26.32
CA LYS A 266 26.35 15.97 25.98
C LYS A 266 26.42 16.96 24.83
N ASP A 267 25.33 17.19 24.10
CA ASP A 267 25.19 18.30 23.12
C ASP A 267 24.17 19.37 23.54
N THR A 268 23.66 19.34 24.77
CA THR A 268 22.77 20.38 25.31
C THR A 268 23.50 21.37 26.21
N THR A 269 24.58 21.96 25.70
CA THR A 269 24.77 23.40 25.87
C THR A 269 24.24 24.10 24.62
N TYR A 270 22.97 23.86 24.30
CA TYR A 270 22.19 24.86 23.61
C TYR A 270 22.05 26.02 24.59
N GLN A 271 22.83 27.07 24.38
CA GLN A 271 22.44 28.36 24.91
C GLN A 271 21.01 28.59 24.44
N ASP A 272 20.12 28.88 25.38
CA ASP A 272 18.82 29.50 25.14
C ASP A 272 19.07 30.90 24.52
N GLU A 273 19.65 30.94 23.32
CA GLU A 273 19.26 31.99 22.40
C GLU A 273 17.77 31.73 22.17
N LYS A 274 16.94 32.66 22.65
CA LYS A 274 15.60 32.90 22.11
C LYS A 274 15.75 33.21 20.62
N SER A 275 16.11 32.20 19.82
CA SER A 275 15.94 32.28 18.39
C SER A 275 14.43 32.35 18.23
N THR A 276 13.98 33.41 17.57
CA THR A 276 12.65 33.47 16.99
C THR A 276 12.55 32.31 16.00
N GLU A 277 12.30 31.09 16.49
CA GLU A 277 12.20 29.91 15.65
C GLU A 277 11.07 30.17 14.65
N THR A 278 11.48 30.41 13.41
CA THR A 278 10.55 30.65 12.32
C THR A 278 9.83 29.35 12.07
N LYS A 279 8.61 29.21 12.63
CA LYS A 279 7.78 28.00 12.47
C LYS A 279 7.84 27.48 11.03
N PHE A 280 8.20 26.21 10.88
CA PHE A 280 8.08 25.47 9.62
C PHE A 280 6.68 25.72 9.07
N ILE A 281 6.60 26.23 7.84
CA ILE A 281 5.43 26.92 7.26
C ILE A 281 4.10 26.43 7.84
N VAL A 282 3.37 27.33 8.48
CA VAL A 282 1.98 27.12 8.89
C VAL A 282 1.09 28.05 8.09
N ASN A 283 1.02 27.88 6.77
CA ASN A 283 -0.07 28.47 5.99
C ASN A 283 -1.26 27.50 5.93
N SER A 284 -1.65 26.99 7.10
CA SER A 284 -2.70 25.97 7.23
C SER A 284 -4.05 26.47 6.71
N ALA A 285 -4.37 27.76 6.88
CA ALA A 285 -5.61 28.35 6.41
C ALA A 285 -5.78 28.22 4.89
N SER A 286 -4.77 28.58 4.09
CA SER A 286 -4.85 28.46 2.63
C SER A 286 -4.99 27.01 2.16
N TYR A 287 -4.25 26.09 2.79
CA TYR A 287 -4.33 24.67 2.48
C TYR A 287 -5.70 24.08 2.80
N ILE A 288 -6.27 24.45 3.95
CA ILE A 288 -7.63 24.05 4.35
C ILE A 288 -8.65 24.61 3.36
N SER A 289 -8.54 25.89 2.97
CA SER A 289 -9.44 26.50 1.98
C SER A 289 -9.39 25.78 0.63
N ILE A 290 -8.18 25.51 0.10
CA ILE A 290 -8.02 24.77 -1.15
C ILE A 290 -8.63 23.36 -1.02
N PHE A 291 -8.36 22.67 0.08
CA PHE A 291 -8.92 21.34 0.32
C PHE A 291 -10.45 21.37 0.37
N ILE A 292 -11.05 22.32 1.09
CA ILE A 292 -12.51 22.47 1.19
C ILE A 292 -13.12 22.72 -0.19
N ILE A 293 -12.51 23.57 -1.01
CA ILE A 293 -12.97 23.84 -2.38
C ILE A 293 -12.95 22.55 -3.20
N ILE A 294 -11.79 21.87 -3.27
CA ILE A 294 -11.66 20.63 -4.05
C ILE A 294 -12.67 19.58 -3.53
N TYR A 295 -12.77 19.42 -2.21
CA TYR A 295 -13.67 18.47 -1.58
C TYR A 295 -15.13 18.78 -1.91
N PHE A 296 -15.60 19.99 -1.60
CA PHE A 296 -16.99 20.42 -1.83
C PHE A 296 -17.40 20.21 -3.28
N PHE A 297 -16.70 20.82 -4.24
CA PHE A 297 -17.09 20.73 -5.65
C PHE A 297 -16.99 19.31 -6.20
N SER A 298 -16.01 18.51 -5.74
CA SER A 298 -15.90 17.12 -6.18
C SER A 298 -17.04 16.23 -5.72
N TYR A 299 -17.64 16.51 -4.56
CA TYR A 299 -18.76 15.72 -4.03
C TYR A 299 -20.13 16.26 -4.44
N SER A 300 -20.29 17.57 -4.63
CA SER A 300 -21.60 18.17 -4.96
C SER A 300 -22.23 17.59 -6.21
N ILE A 301 -21.49 17.44 -7.31
CA ILE A 301 -22.02 16.92 -8.58
C ILE A 301 -22.43 15.43 -8.44
N PRO A 302 -21.57 14.51 -7.95
CA PRO A 302 -21.97 13.13 -7.74
C PRO A 302 -23.13 12.96 -6.75
N LEU A 303 -23.15 13.72 -5.66
CA LEU A 303 -24.24 13.65 -4.67
C LEU A 303 -25.56 14.15 -5.25
N PHE A 304 -25.55 15.22 -6.04
CA PHE A 304 -26.74 15.70 -6.74
C PHE A 304 -27.25 14.66 -7.76
N GLY A 305 -26.36 14.03 -8.51
CA GLY A 305 -26.73 12.95 -9.42
C GLY A 305 -27.30 11.72 -8.70
N LEU A 306 -26.72 11.33 -7.56
CA LEU A 306 -27.27 10.28 -6.69
C LEU A 306 -28.63 10.65 -6.10
N TYR A 307 -28.83 11.92 -5.72
CA TYR A 307 -30.13 12.43 -5.27
C TYR A 307 -31.19 12.29 -6.37
N LEU A 308 -30.89 12.73 -7.60
CA LEU A 308 -31.81 12.59 -8.74
C LEU A 308 -32.11 11.12 -9.06
N TYR A 309 -31.09 10.25 -9.03
CA TYR A 309 -31.28 8.81 -9.17
C TYR A 309 -32.21 8.26 -8.07
N PHE A 310 -31.97 8.67 -6.83
CA PHE A 310 -32.77 8.22 -5.70
C PHE A 310 -34.24 8.66 -5.83
N THR A 311 -34.50 9.94 -6.09
CA THR A 311 -35.88 10.47 -6.14
C THR A 311 -36.66 10.00 -7.37
N ASN A 312 -36.01 9.90 -8.53
CA ASN A 312 -36.71 9.66 -9.79
C ASN A 312 -36.75 8.17 -10.19
N LEU A 313 -35.83 7.36 -9.68
CA LEU A 313 -35.73 5.94 -10.02
C LEU A 313 -35.80 5.03 -8.81
N PHE A 314 -34.88 5.16 -7.85
CA PHE A 314 -34.80 4.20 -6.73
C PHE A 314 -36.04 4.24 -5.83
N TYR A 315 -36.44 5.42 -5.38
CA TYR A 315 -37.59 5.59 -4.49
C TYR A 315 -38.92 5.10 -5.11
N PRO A 316 -39.33 5.55 -6.31
CA PRO A 316 -40.62 5.13 -6.87
C PRO A 316 -40.69 3.66 -7.26
N TYR A 317 -39.60 3.08 -7.77
CA TYR A 317 -39.62 1.71 -8.30
C TYR A 317 -39.14 0.65 -7.30
N VAL A 318 -38.47 1.04 -6.21
CA VAL A 318 -37.96 0.11 -5.19
C VAL A 318 -38.60 0.36 -3.84
N VAL A 319 -38.53 1.59 -3.31
CA VAL A 319 -38.95 1.88 -1.94
C VAL A 319 -40.47 1.89 -1.77
N LEU A 320 -41.22 2.38 -2.76
CA LEU A 320 -42.69 2.37 -2.70
C LEU A 320 -43.30 0.98 -2.97
N VAL A 321 -42.56 0.13 -3.68
CA VAL A 321 -43.00 -1.23 -4.03
C VAL A 321 -42.67 -2.13 -2.85
N ASN A 322 -43.58 -2.21 -1.87
CA ASN A 322 -43.34 -3.00 -0.65
C ASN A 322 -43.16 -4.49 -0.99
N PRO A 323 -41.94 -5.05 -0.85
CA PRO A 323 -41.67 -6.43 -1.25
C PRO A 323 -42.20 -7.47 -0.26
N LEU A 324 -42.52 -7.07 0.98
CA LEU A 324 -43.12 -7.95 1.99
C LEU A 324 -44.64 -8.11 1.80
N LEU A 325 -45.29 -7.15 1.13
CA LEU A 325 -46.74 -7.13 0.92
C LEU A 325 -47.16 -7.50 -0.51
N SER A 326 -46.25 -7.49 -1.48
CA SER A 326 -46.55 -7.78 -2.88
C SER A 326 -46.16 -9.21 -3.28
N ASN A 327 -47.13 -9.97 -3.79
CA ASN A 327 -46.90 -11.36 -4.25
C ASN A 327 -46.12 -11.44 -5.58
N ILE A 328 -46.11 -10.36 -6.37
CA ILE A 328 -45.39 -10.27 -7.65
C ILE A 328 -44.73 -8.90 -7.76
N LEU A 329 -43.40 -8.89 -7.74
CA LEU A 329 -42.60 -7.68 -7.93
C LEU A 329 -42.45 -7.37 -9.44
N PRO A 330 -42.59 -6.11 -9.86
CA PRO A 330 -42.42 -5.73 -11.26
C PRO A 330 -40.98 -5.93 -11.71
N PHE A 331 -40.76 -6.27 -12.98
CA PHE A 331 -39.40 -6.42 -13.54
C PHE A 331 -38.52 -5.17 -13.30
N THR A 332 -39.13 -3.98 -13.33
CA THR A 332 -38.46 -2.70 -13.06
C THR A 332 -37.83 -2.63 -11.68
N TYR A 333 -38.44 -3.27 -10.66
CA TYR A 333 -37.88 -3.34 -9.30
C TYR A 333 -36.52 -4.05 -9.31
N PHE A 334 -36.47 -5.25 -9.92
CA PHE A 334 -35.24 -6.04 -10.03
C PHE A 334 -34.19 -5.33 -10.88
N LEU A 335 -34.60 -4.71 -11.98
CA LEU A 335 -33.71 -3.96 -12.87
C LEU A 335 -33.04 -2.80 -12.12
N VAL A 336 -33.81 -2.00 -11.36
CA VAL A 336 -33.26 -0.84 -10.63
C VAL A 336 -32.28 -1.30 -9.55
N ILE A 337 -32.62 -2.32 -8.75
CA ILE A 337 -31.72 -2.89 -7.73
C ILE A 337 -30.44 -3.45 -8.36
N PHE A 338 -30.56 -4.20 -9.46
CA PHE A 338 -29.43 -4.78 -10.18
C PHE A 338 -28.47 -3.69 -10.71
N LEU A 339 -29.01 -2.56 -11.16
CA LEU A 339 -28.21 -1.44 -11.66
C LEU A 339 -27.66 -0.52 -10.55
N THR A 340 -28.22 -0.54 -9.34
CA THR A 340 -27.80 0.34 -8.23
C THR A 340 -26.29 0.28 -7.95
N PRO A 341 -25.64 -0.89 -7.82
CA PRO A 341 -24.20 -0.94 -7.58
C PRO A 341 -23.37 -0.30 -8.70
N LEU A 342 -23.78 -0.49 -9.97
CA LEU A 342 -23.11 0.12 -11.11
C LEU A 342 -23.21 1.65 -11.07
N ILE A 343 -24.37 2.18 -10.67
CA ILE A 343 -24.60 3.61 -10.52
C ILE A 343 -23.74 4.19 -9.40
N PHE A 344 -23.62 3.49 -8.27
CA PHE A 344 -22.71 3.90 -7.18
C PHE A 344 -21.24 3.93 -7.64
N LEU A 345 -20.80 2.91 -8.39
CA LEU A 345 -19.45 2.89 -8.97
C LEU A 345 -19.23 4.04 -9.95
N LEU A 346 -20.19 4.32 -10.84
CA LEU A 346 -20.13 5.41 -11.80
C LEU A 346 -19.97 6.77 -11.11
N PHE A 347 -20.78 7.05 -10.08
CA PHE A 347 -20.69 8.30 -9.33
C PHE A 347 -19.40 8.40 -8.50
N HIS A 348 -18.88 7.29 -8.01
CA HIS A 348 -17.57 7.27 -7.36
C HIS A 348 -16.43 7.57 -8.35
N PHE A 349 -16.45 7.00 -9.56
CA PHE A 349 -15.48 7.34 -10.61
C PHE A 349 -15.62 8.80 -11.05
N LEU A 350 -16.85 9.32 -11.17
CA LEU A 350 -17.09 10.73 -11.47
C LEU A 350 -16.48 11.63 -10.39
N ASN A 351 -16.61 11.26 -9.11
CA ASN A 351 -15.98 11.98 -8.00
C ASN A 351 -14.44 12.01 -8.13
N ILE A 352 -13.80 10.87 -8.44
CA ILE A 352 -12.34 10.81 -8.68
C ILE A 352 -11.97 11.71 -9.87
N LEU A 353 -12.72 11.62 -10.98
CA LEU A 353 -12.48 12.41 -12.18
C LEU A 353 -12.53 13.92 -11.88
N ILE A 354 -13.56 14.38 -11.17
CA ILE A 354 -13.69 15.81 -10.82
C ILE A 354 -12.55 16.26 -9.90
N VAL A 355 -12.16 15.44 -8.91
CA VAL A 355 -10.98 15.74 -8.07
C VAL A 355 -9.72 15.93 -8.91
N VAL A 356 -9.49 15.05 -9.88
CA VAL A 356 -8.34 15.10 -10.78
C VAL A 356 -8.39 16.34 -11.68
N LEU A 357 -9.55 16.67 -12.24
CA LEU A 357 -9.75 17.86 -13.08
C LEU A 357 -9.49 19.16 -12.33
N ILE A 358 -10.09 19.31 -11.14
CA ILE A 358 -9.88 20.49 -10.30
C ILE A 358 -8.41 20.59 -9.89
N THR A 359 -7.78 19.48 -9.50
CA THR A 359 -6.37 19.49 -9.10
C THR A 359 -5.45 19.87 -10.25
N LYS A 360 -5.70 19.34 -11.46
CA LYS A 360 -4.94 19.73 -12.66
C LYS A 360 -5.05 21.23 -12.91
N LEU A 361 -6.27 21.78 -12.88
CA LEU A 361 -6.49 23.21 -13.07
C LEU A 361 -5.69 24.04 -12.05
N TYR A 362 -5.77 23.70 -10.77
CA TYR A 362 -5.00 24.38 -9.71
C TYR A 362 -3.49 24.21 -9.89
N TYR A 363 -3.04 23.02 -10.25
CA TYR A 363 -1.62 22.73 -10.49
C TYR A 363 -1.07 23.56 -11.65
N GLU A 364 -1.76 23.62 -12.78
CA GLU A 364 -1.37 24.42 -13.94
C GLU A 364 -1.31 25.93 -13.59
N ILE A 365 -2.29 26.44 -12.85
CA ILE A 365 -2.28 27.84 -12.38
C ILE A 365 -1.03 28.10 -11.51
N LEU A 366 -0.73 27.19 -10.57
CA LEU A 366 0.44 27.33 -9.70
C LEU A 366 1.76 27.27 -10.49
N CYS A 367 1.86 26.39 -11.48
CA CYS A 367 3.03 26.28 -12.36
C CYS A 367 3.24 27.55 -13.20
N ARG A 368 2.16 28.21 -13.65
CA ARG A 368 2.26 29.50 -14.36
C ARG A 368 2.70 30.65 -13.44
N ILE A 369 2.36 30.61 -12.16
CA ILE A 369 2.76 31.64 -11.18
C ILE A 369 4.21 31.44 -10.70
N SER A 370 4.61 30.19 -10.54
CA SER A 370 5.96 29.78 -10.13
C SER A 370 6.28 28.45 -10.79
N GLU A 371 7.20 28.49 -11.75
CA GLU A 371 7.68 27.29 -12.42
C GLU A 371 8.26 26.31 -11.38
N PRO A 372 7.96 25.00 -11.49
CA PRO A 372 8.63 23.99 -10.67
C PRO A 372 10.12 23.93 -11.02
N GLU A 373 10.98 24.17 -10.04
CA GLU A 373 12.43 24.10 -10.19
C GLU A 373 13.01 23.02 -9.26
N GLU A 374 14.06 22.35 -9.73
CA GLU A 374 14.91 21.53 -8.87
C GLU A 374 15.88 22.41 -8.08
N GLY A 375 16.20 22.03 -6.85
CA GLY A 375 17.12 22.78 -6.03
C GLY A 375 17.10 22.38 -4.56
N THR A 376 17.92 23.09 -3.78
CA THR A 376 17.95 22.97 -2.33
C THR A 376 17.43 24.25 -1.71
N TYR A 377 16.41 24.14 -0.87
CA TYR A 377 15.73 25.27 -0.26
C TYR A 377 15.87 25.21 1.27
N HIS A 378 16.27 26.30 1.90
CA HIS A 378 16.42 26.37 3.34
C HIS A 378 15.13 26.86 4.00
N TRP A 379 14.63 26.18 5.04
CA TRP A 379 13.34 26.47 5.68
C TRP A 379 13.20 27.89 6.28
N SER A 380 14.31 28.50 6.72
CA SER A 380 14.34 29.86 7.27
C SER A 380 14.23 30.91 6.17
N ASN A 381 14.72 30.60 4.97
CA ASN A 381 14.62 31.44 3.80
C ASN A 381 13.42 30.97 2.96
N LYS A 382 12.22 31.38 3.39
CA LYS A 382 10.93 31.04 2.75
C LYS A 382 10.78 31.74 1.40
N THR A 383 11.62 31.38 0.44
CA THR A 383 11.57 31.89 -0.93
C THR A 383 10.21 31.60 -1.56
N LYS A 384 9.88 32.34 -2.62
CA LYS A 384 8.65 32.09 -3.39
C LYS A 384 8.60 30.63 -3.87
N GLN A 385 9.71 30.10 -4.39
CA GLN A 385 9.82 28.71 -4.84
C GLN A 385 9.51 27.71 -3.71
N TYR A 386 10.05 27.94 -2.51
CA TYR A 386 9.80 27.09 -1.34
C TYR A 386 8.31 27.04 -0.98
N ILE A 387 7.65 28.20 -0.87
CA ILE A 387 6.22 28.28 -0.55
C ILE A 387 5.35 27.61 -1.63
N HIS A 388 5.66 27.87 -2.90
CA HIS A 388 4.91 27.30 -4.02
C HIS A 388 5.10 25.78 -4.14
N TYR A 389 6.30 25.26 -3.86
CA TYR A 389 6.54 23.81 -3.78
C TYR A 389 5.64 23.15 -2.74
N PHE A 390 5.55 23.68 -1.51
CA PHE A 390 4.66 23.10 -0.49
C PHE A 390 3.20 23.18 -0.89
N THR A 391 2.79 24.26 -1.56
CA THR A 391 1.41 24.44 -2.05
C THR A 391 1.07 23.41 -3.14
N ARG A 392 1.94 23.21 -4.14
CA ARG A 392 1.79 22.16 -5.17
C ARG A 392 1.81 20.77 -4.54
N SER A 393 2.77 20.51 -3.65
CA SER A 393 2.91 19.25 -2.92
C SER A 393 1.69 18.94 -2.04
N PHE A 394 0.98 19.97 -1.53
CA PHE A 394 -0.26 19.80 -0.78
C PHE A 394 -1.41 19.33 -1.66
N ILE A 395 -1.68 20.01 -2.79
CA ILE A 395 -2.79 19.62 -3.69
C ILE A 395 -2.57 18.22 -4.30
N LEU A 396 -1.33 17.91 -4.69
CA LEU A 396 -0.97 16.60 -5.24
C LEU A 396 -1.06 15.50 -4.18
N ARG A 397 -0.85 15.83 -2.90
CA ARG A 397 -1.01 14.87 -1.79
C ARG A 397 -2.43 14.36 -1.68
N TYR A 398 -3.42 15.24 -1.84
CA TYR A 398 -4.82 14.86 -1.73
C TYR A 398 -5.23 13.91 -2.86
N VAL A 399 -4.89 14.22 -4.12
CA VAL A 399 -5.19 13.34 -5.25
C VAL A 399 -4.47 12.00 -5.14
N LYS A 400 -3.17 12.03 -4.80
CA LYS A 400 -2.39 10.82 -4.55
C LYS A 400 -3.08 9.94 -3.51
N TRP A 401 -3.41 10.51 -2.35
CA TRP A 401 -4.09 9.80 -1.28
C TRP A 401 -5.41 9.23 -1.76
N LYS A 402 -6.24 10.02 -2.46
CA LYS A 402 -7.55 9.59 -2.93
C LYS A 402 -7.46 8.44 -3.93
N VAL A 403 -6.52 8.49 -4.86
CA VAL A 403 -6.32 7.43 -5.87
C VAL A 403 -5.68 6.19 -5.26
N GLN A 404 -4.59 6.32 -4.49
CA GLN A 404 -3.91 5.17 -3.86
C GLN A 404 -4.78 4.49 -2.80
N ARG A 405 -5.59 5.26 -2.05
CA ARG A 405 -6.51 4.69 -1.05
C ARG A 405 -7.83 4.22 -1.65
N SER A 406 -8.14 4.56 -2.90
CA SER A 406 -9.30 3.99 -3.60
C SER A 406 -9.10 2.49 -3.87
N PRO A 407 -10.17 1.75 -4.21
CA PRO A 407 -10.04 0.36 -4.67
C PRO A 407 -9.39 0.23 -6.05
N TYR A 408 -8.93 1.34 -6.66
CA TYR A 408 -8.44 1.39 -8.05
C TYR A 408 -7.00 1.89 -8.15
N PRO A 409 -6.02 1.18 -7.58
CA PRO A 409 -4.62 1.64 -7.56
C PRO A 409 -4.01 1.84 -8.96
N TRP A 410 -4.52 1.15 -10.00
CA TRP A 410 -4.08 1.31 -11.38
C TRP A 410 -4.42 2.67 -12.00
N LEU A 411 -5.26 3.48 -11.35
CA LEU A 411 -5.52 4.86 -11.79
C LEU A 411 -4.33 5.80 -11.50
N ILE A 412 -3.34 5.39 -10.70
CA ILE A 412 -2.23 6.26 -10.32
C ILE A 412 -1.47 6.79 -11.54
N THR A 413 -1.10 5.90 -12.46
CA THR A 413 -0.35 6.22 -13.68
C THR A 413 -1.08 7.22 -14.59
N PRO A 414 -2.33 6.94 -15.06
CA PRO A 414 -3.03 7.88 -15.92
C PRO A 414 -3.34 9.20 -15.22
N VAL A 415 -3.60 9.21 -13.91
CA VAL A 415 -3.88 10.45 -13.16
C VAL A 415 -2.67 11.36 -13.08
N PHE A 416 -1.50 10.83 -12.72
CA PHE A 416 -0.27 11.63 -12.62
C PHE A 416 0.20 12.12 -14.00
N ASN A 417 0.11 11.28 -15.04
CA ASN A 417 0.38 11.71 -16.41
C ASN A 417 -0.58 12.81 -16.87
N PHE A 418 -1.88 12.71 -16.52
CA PHE A 418 -2.87 13.70 -16.92
C PHE A 418 -2.66 15.06 -16.24
N ILE A 419 -2.29 15.07 -14.96
CA ILE A 419 -1.94 16.29 -14.23
C ILE A 419 -0.66 16.92 -14.79
N GLY A 420 0.26 16.11 -15.31
CA GLY A 420 1.49 16.56 -15.98
C GLY A 420 2.65 16.84 -15.01
N ASN A 421 2.57 16.33 -13.78
CA ASN A 421 3.61 16.51 -12.75
C ASN A 421 4.68 15.40 -12.76
N CYS A 422 4.39 14.27 -13.41
CA CYS A 422 5.32 13.14 -13.58
C CYS A 422 5.15 12.54 -14.98
N ILE A 423 6.18 11.82 -15.44
CA ILE A 423 6.16 11.07 -16.70
C ILE A 423 6.26 9.59 -16.35
N ILE A 424 5.17 8.85 -16.51
CA ILE A 424 5.11 7.42 -16.19
C ILE A 424 4.74 6.66 -17.48
N SER A 425 5.71 5.92 -18.02
CA SER A 425 5.53 5.17 -19.26
C SER A 425 4.56 3.99 -19.10
N PRO A 426 3.93 3.51 -20.19
CA PRO A 426 3.05 2.34 -20.16
C PRO A 426 3.76 1.09 -19.61
N GLY A 427 3.00 0.22 -18.93
CA GLY A 427 3.52 -1.03 -18.38
C GLY A 427 4.30 -0.88 -17.07
N ALA A 428 4.58 0.35 -16.61
CA ALA A 428 5.13 0.58 -15.28
C ALA A 428 4.14 0.11 -14.19
N ILE A 429 4.64 -0.68 -13.25
CA ILE A 429 3.89 -1.22 -12.12
C ILE A 429 4.32 -0.45 -10.87
N ILE A 430 3.34 0.16 -10.22
CA ILE A 430 3.51 0.94 -8.99
C ILE A 430 2.71 0.24 -7.89
N GLU A 431 3.40 -0.38 -6.94
CA GLU A 431 2.79 -0.87 -5.71
C GLU A 431 2.41 0.30 -4.78
N ASP A 432 1.82 0.00 -3.63
CA ASP A 432 1.51 1.04 -2.65
C ASP A 432 2.79 1.63 -2.06
N LEU A 433 3.18 2.81 -2.55
CA LEU A 433 4.47 3.43 -2.26
C LEU A 433 4.33 4.92 -1.93
N HIS A 434 5.33 5.47 -1.25
CA HIS A 434 5.44 6.91 -1.09
C HIS A 434 6.11 7.53 -2.33
N LEU A 435 5.30 7.87 -3.34
CA LEU A 435 5.74 8.55 -4.55
C LEU A 435 6.09 10.02 -4.28
N ALA A 436 7.26 10.50 -4.72
CA ALA A 436 7.52 11.93 -4.83
C ALA A 436 6.54 12.55 -5.84
N LYS A 437 6.13 13.80 -5.63
CA LYS A 437 4.95 14.33 -6.32
C LYS A 437 5.29 15.13 -7.57
N GLU A 438 6.56 15.41 -7.82
CA GLU A 438 7.04 16.17 -8.97
C GLU A 438 8.37 15.57 -9.41
N PHE A 439 8.77 15.79 -10.66
CA PHE A 439 10.09 15.42 -11.21
C PHE A 439 10.39 13.91 -11.19
N ILE A 440 9.37 13.07 -11.39
CA ILE A 440 9.56 11.64 -11.56
C ILE A 440 9.42 11.28 -13.03
N GLU A 441 10.44 10.58 -13.56
CA GLU A 441 10.40 9.91 -14.84
C GLU A 441 10.52 8.40 -14.63
N ILE A 442 9.53 7.63 -15.06
CA ILE A 442 9.50 6.17 -14.99
C ILE A 442 9.36 5.59 -16.40
N GLY A 443 10.31 4.74 -16.76
CA GLY A 443 10.38 4.04 -18.03
C GLY A 443 9.42 2.86 -18.13
N GLU A 444 9.31 2.33 -19.34
CA GLU A 444 8.44 1.20 -19.66
C GLU A 444 8.81 -0.05 -18.85
N ASN A 445 7.78 -0.81 -18.45
CA ASN A 445 7.90 -2.09 -17.75
C ASN A 445 8.72 -2.06 -16.44
N ALA A 446 8.95 -0.87 -15.87
CA ALA A 446 9.55 -0.73 -14.56
C ALA A 446 8.62 -1.29 -13.47
N TYR A 447 9.19 -1.94 -12.46
CA TYR A 447 8.48 -2.42 -11.28
C TYR A 447 8.96 -1.68 -10.04
N LEU A 448 8.04 -0.99 -9.37
CA LEU A 448 8.31 -0.28 -8.13
C LEU A 448 7.51 -0.94 -7.01
N GLY A 449 8.20 -1.63 -6.11
CA GLY A 449 7.63 -2.20 -4.88
C GLY A 449 7.15 -1.11 -3.92
N LYS A 450 6.82 -1.51 -2.69
CA LYS A 450 6.48 -0.59 -1.59
C LYS A 450 7.74 0.17 -1.13
N ILE A 451 8.08 1.24 -1.85
CA ILE A 451 9.30 2.03 -1.65
C ILE A 451 9.03 3.46 -1.18
N LEU A 452 10.08 4.10 -0.69
CA LEU A 452 10.11 5.53 -0.39
C LEU A 452 10.85 6.26 -1.52
N LEU A 453 10.13 7.05 -2.31
CA LEU A 453 10.70 8.02 -3.26
C LEU A 453 10.60 9.40 -2.59
N ALA A 454 11.74 9.99 -2.24
CA ALA A 454 11.76 11.15 -1.36
C ALA A 454 12.33 12.39 -2.05
N ASN A 455 11.62 13.50 -1.92
CA ASN A 455 12.27 14.78 -1.66
C ASN A 455 12.72 14.76 -0.20
N GLN A 456 13.95 15.18 0.07
CA GLN A 456 14.56 14.99 1.39
C GLN A 456 14.61 16.32 2.13
N LEU A 457 14.00 16.38 3.31
CA LEU A 457 14.22 17.46 4.28
C LEU A 457 15.24 16.95 5.32
N TRP A 458 16.44 17.53 5.31
CA TRP A 458 17.51 17.19 6.24
C TRP A 458 18.19 18.46 6.70
N ASP A 459 18.42 18.60 8.01
CA ASP A 459 19.13 19.73 8.60
C ASP A 459 18.69 21.09 8.01
N ALA A 460 17.41 21.41 8.17
CA ALA A 460 16.79 22.63 7.65
C ALA A 460 16.75 22.80 6.11
N GLN A 461 17.36 21.90 5.34
CA GLN A 461 17.44 21.93 3.89
C GLN A 461 16.48 20.93 3.24
N LEU A 462 15.56 21.45 2.43
CA LEU A 462 14.73 20.69 1.53
C LEU A 462 15.44 20.52 0.18
N THR A 463 15.88 19.30 -0.13
CA THR A 463 16.36 18.94 -1.47
C THR A 463 15.20 18.42 -2.31
N VAL A 464 14.90 19.13 -3.40
CA VAL A 464 13.94 18.73 -4.44
C VAL A 464 14.74 18.48 -5.72
N LYS A 465 14.87 17.22 -6.10
CA LYS A 465 15.54 16.82 -7.35
C LYS A 465 14.80 15.65 -7.97
N GLY A 466 14.85 15.59 -9.30
CA GLY A 466 14.16 14.55 -10.04
C GLY A 466 14.72 13.16 -9.79
N VAL A 467 13.88 12.15 -9.94
CA VAL A 467 14.29 10.74 -9.96
C VAL A 467 13.96 10.17 -11.32
N LYS A 468 14.98 9.64 -12.00
CA LYS A 468 14.86 9.08 -13.34
C LYS A 468 15.07 7.58 -13.30
N ILE A 469 14.03 6.83 -13.62
CA ILE A 469 14.00 5.37 -13.67
C ILE A 469 13.82 4.97 -15.13
N ASP A 470 14.81 4.34 -15.73
CA ASP A 470 14.76 3.90 -17.12
C ASP A 470 13.96 2.57 -17.29
N LYS A 471 14.02 1.95 -18.47
CA LYS A 471 13.18 0.80 -18.83
C LYS A 471 13.60 -0.47 -18.09
N ASN A 472 12.61 -1.33 -17.80
CA ASN A 472 12.80 -2.65 -17.16
C ASN A 472 13.57 -2.59 -15.83
N VAL A 473 13.52 -1.46 -15.13
CA VAL A 473 14.10 -1.34 -13.78
C VAL A 473 13.19 -2.05 -12.78
N VAL A 474 13.78 -2.78 -11.83
CA VAL A 474 13.07 -3.40 -10.72
C VAL A 474 13.59 -2.81 -9.41
N ILE A 475 12.72 -2.16 -8.65
CA ILE A 475 13.03 -1.66 -7.30
C ILE A 475 12.16 -2.45 -6.32
N SER A 476 12.81 -3.26 -5.50
CA SER A 476 12.14 -4.14 -4.54
C SER A 476 11.53 -3.38 -3.36
N ASP A 477 10.71 -4.06 -2.55
CA ASP A 477 10.06 -3.50 -1.37
C ASP A 477 11.06 -2.97 -0.32
N GLY A 478 10.65 -1.93 0.42
CA GLY A 478 11.44 -1.35 1.52
C GLY A 478 12.57 -0.42 1.09
N CYS A 479 12.86 -0.31 -0.20
CA CYS A 479 13.93 0.58 -0.68
C CYS A 479 13.62 2.07 -0.46
N CYS A 480 14.67 2.86 -0.28
CA CYS A 480 14.61 4.32 -0.25
C CYS A 480 15.45 4.88 -1.41
N ILE A 481 14.81 5.64 -2.29
CA ILE A 481 15.46 6.26 -3.45
C ILE A 481 15.56 7.76 -3.19
N ALA A 482 16.79 8.23 -3.05
CA ALA A 482 17.13 9.61 -2.73
C ALA A 482 16.95 10.57 -3.92
N PRO A 483 16.79 11.89 -3.67
CA PRO A 483 16.66 12.89 -4.72
C PRO A 483 17.85 12.89 -5.69
N GLY A 484 17.58 13.10 -6.98
CA GLY A 484 18.61 13.19 -8.02
C GLY A 484 19.06 11.84 -8.58
N THR A 485 18.58 10.71 -8.02
CA THR A 485 19.00 9.37 -8.45
C THR A 485 18.57 9.09 -9.90
N SER A 486 19.50 8.62 -10.73
CA SER A 486 19.22 8.05 -12.06
C SER A 486 19.53 6.56 -12.09
N ILE A 487 18.53 5.75 -12.43
CA ILE A 487 18.63 4.29 -12.50
C ILE A 487 18.50 3.86 -13.95
N LYS A 488 19.58 3.32 -14.53
CA LYS A 488 19.63 2.95 -15.95
C LYS A 488 18.92 1.63 -16.27
N ASN A 489 18.72 1.36 -17.56
CA ASN A 489 17.97 0.21 -18.06
C ASN A 489 18.40 -1.13 -17.44
N ASN A 490 17.43 -2.03 -17.23
CA ASN A 490 17.64 -3.40 -16.74
C ASN A 490 18.45 -3.44 -15.42
N THR A 491 18.20 -2.47 -14.52
CA THR A 491 18.82 -2.44 -13.19
C THR A 491 17.86 -3.00 -12.17
N THR A 492 18.34 -3.87 -11.29
CA THR A 492 17.55 -4.40 -10.17
C THR A 492 18.14 -3.95 -8.83
N ILE A 493 17.32 -3.30 -8.02
CA ILE A 493 17.63 -2.91 -6.65
C ILE A 493 16.92 -3.89 -5.71
N LEU A 494 17.73 -4.59 -4.91
CA LEU A 494 17.27 -5.57 -3.94
C LEU A 494 16.59 -4.90 -2.72
N PRO A 495 15.74 -5.64 -1.97
CA PRO A 495 14.92 -5.07 -0.90
C PRO A 495 15.70 -4.26 0.12
N PHE A 496 15.05 -3.26 0.73
CA PHE A 496 15.58 -2.37 1.77
C PHE A 496 16.83 -1.54 1.40
N SER A 497 17.22 -1.50 0.13
CA SER A 497 18.43 -0.77 -0.28
C SER A 497 18.18 0.74 -0.32
N ILE A 498 19.22 1.53 -0.04
CA ILE A 498 19.13 2.98 0.08
C ILE A 498 20.15 3.65 -0.85
N THR A 499 19.66 4.45 -1.80
CA THR A 499 20.54 5.26 -2.65
C THR A 499 20.97 6.53 -1.94
N SER A 500 22.15 7.04 -2.29
CA SER A 500 22.59 8.39 -1.94
C SER A 500 22.02 9.41 -2.93
N LYS A 501 22.05 10.70 -2.56
CA LYS A 501 21.62 11.77 -3.47
C LYS A 501 22.48 11.75 -4.73
N ASP A 502 21.84 11.99 -5.87
CA ASP A 502 22.51 12.05 -7.18
C ASP A 502 23.21 10.74 -7.61
N ASP A 503 22.84 9.60 -7.02
CA ASP A 503 23.38 8.30 -7.41
C ASP A 503 23.07 7.98 -8.89
N MET A 504 24.08 7.49 -9.60
CA MET A 504 23.98 7.08 -11.00
C MET A 504 24.19 5.57 -11.12
N LEU A 505 23.09 4.81 -11.15
CA LEU A 505 23.15 3.35 -11.19
C LEU A 505 23.30 2.84 -12.62
N SER A 506 24.35 2.06 -12.87
CA SER A 506 24.74 1.56 -14.20
C SER A 506 23.72 0.59 -14.80
N PRO A 507 23.58 0.48 -16.14
CA PRO A 507 22.63 -0.45 -16.76
C PRO A 507 23.06 -1.91 -16.57
N ASN A 508 22.10 -2.83 -16.71
CA ASN A 508 22.31 -4.30 -16.64
C ASN A 508 23.04 -4.72 -15.36
N SER A 509 22.61 -4.22 -14.21
CA SER A 509 23.31 -4.42 -12.96
C SER A 509 22.37 -4.65 -11.78
N TYR A 510 22.95 -5.19 -10.72
CA TYR A 510 22.28 -5.54 -9.49
C TYR A 510 22.88 -4.71 -8.36
N TYR A 511 22.03 -4.19 -7.50
CA TYR A 511 22.44 -3.33 -6.42
C TYR A 511 21.78 -3.73 -5.10
N PHE A 512 22.53 -3.61 -4.01
CA PHE A 512 22.07 -3.92 -2.67
C PHE A 512 22.84 -3.13 -1.61
N GLY A 513 22.18 -2.81 -0.49
CA GLY A 513 22.83 -2.18 0.67
C GLY A 513 22.29 -0.80 1.03
N ALA A 514 22.72 -0.32 2.19
CA ALA A 514 22.45 1.03 2.69
C ALA A 514 23.74 1.61 3.30
N PRO A 515 24.52 2.42 2.57
CA PRO A 515 24.28 2.89 1.20
C PRO A 515 24.42 1.77 0.17
N ILE A 516 23.77 1.95 -0.96
CA ILE A 516 23.68 0.97 -2.03
C ILE A 516 25.05 0.69 -2.68
N GLN A 517 25.34 -0.59 -2.94
CA GLN A 517 26.54 -1.03 -3.64
C GLN A 517 26.17 -1.96 -4.79
N LYS A 518 26.97 -1.92 -5.87
CA LYS A 518 26.80 -2.83 -7.00
C LYS A 518 27.30 -4.21 -6.60
N ILE A 519 26.48 -5.24 -6.82
CA ILE A 519 26.84 -6.63 -6.54
C ILE A 519 27.08 -7.40 -7.84
N THR A 520 27.96 -8.39 -7.75
CA THR A 520 28.28 -9.31 -8.83
C THR A 520 27.20 -10.37 -9.00
N LYS A 521 27.17 -11.02 -10.17
CA LYS A 521 26.29 -12.18 -10.40
C LYS A 521 26.56 -13.32 -9.42
N LYS A 522 27.82 -13.52 -9.01
CA LYS A 522 28.20 -14.58 -8.05
C LYS A 522 27.58 -14.31 -6.68
N GLU A 523 27.70 -13.08 -6.19
CA GLU A 523 27.07 -12.66 -4.93
C GLU A 523 25.55 -12.78 -5.04
N LEU A 524 24.97 -12.34 -6.15
CA LEU A 524 23.54 -12.52 -6.41
C LEU A 524 23.12 -14.00 -6.32
N PHE A 525 23.85 -14.91 -6.97
CA PHE A 525 23.55 -16.35 -6.88
C PHE A 525 23.65 -16.88 -5.45
N GLN A 526 24.63 -16.43 -4.67
CA GLN A 526 24.74 -16.78 -3.25
C GLN A 526 23.58 -16.26 -2.41
N LEU A 527 23.00 -15.11 -2.78
CA LEU A 527 21.90 -14.49 -2.04
C LEU A 527 20.55 -15.12 -2.34
N PHE A 528 20.35 -15.53 -3.58
CA PHE A 528 19.10 -16.13 -4.02
C PHE A 528 19.09 -17.64 -3.83
N ASP A 529 20.25 -18.30 -3.83
CA ASP A 529 20.36 -19.77 -3.90
C ASP A 529 19.48 -20.33 -5.04
N LEU A 530 19.44 -19.60 -6.16
CA LEU A 530 18.69 -19.95 -7.36
C LEU A 530 19.68 -20.01 -8.51
N GLN A 531 19.78 -21.17 -9.18
CA GLN A 531 20.42 -21.25 -10.49
C GLN A 531 19.49 -20.58 -11.51
N LEU A 532 19.62 -19.25 -11.65
CA LEU A 532 18.99 -18.54 -12.76
C LEU A 532 19.81 -18.86 -14.02
N ASP A 533 19.24 -19.66 -14.92
CA ASP A 533 19.73 -19.77 -16.30
C ASP A 533 19.47 -18.41 -16.98
N VAL A 534 20.48 -17.53 -16.93
CA VAL A 534 20.40 -16.14 -17.42
C VAL A 534 20.41 -16.05 -18.93
#